data_AF-A0A6C0KWW2-F1
#
_entry.id   AF-A0A6C0KWW2-F1
#
_cell.length_a   1.000
_cell.length_b   1.000
_cell.length_c   1.000
_cell.angle_alpha   90.00
_cell.angle_beta   90.00
_cell.angle_gamma   90.00
#
_symmetry.space_group_name_H-M   'P 1'
#
loop_
_entity.id
_entity.type
_entity.pdbx_description
1 polymer ?
#
loop_
_entity_poly.entity_id
_entity_poly.type
_entity_poly.pdbx_seq_one_letter_code
_entity_poly.pdbx_strand_id
1 'polypeptide(L)'
;MNNENKIDYIKKIIIKILLLIVVGTLLVFCKKSNWLIFSGMTIMLIYIHFYLNLSIYFLVFVGFGGSFAESVVMYLTDLWKYKSPNLGNIPCWLPLLWSIVGTGVIGIYELISIIKLYFI
;
A
#
# COMPACT_ATOMS: atom_id res chain seq x y z
N MET A 1 0.24 26.99 10.52
CA MET A 1 -0.89 26.10 10.15
C MET A 1 -1.97 26.25 11.21
N ASN A 2 -3.22 26.53 10.84
CA ASN A 2 -4.32 26.60 11.83
C ASN A 2 -4.53 25.21 12.49
N ASN A 3 -5.06 25.17 13.71
CA ASN A 3 -5.30 23.94 14.47
C ASN A 3 -6.16 22.94 13.69
N GLU A 4 -7.16 23.41 12.94
CA GLU A 4 -8.01 22.55 12.10
C GLU A 4 -7.21 21.84 10.99
N ASN A 5 -6.32 22.55 10.30
CA ASN A 5 -5.46 21.98 9.27
C ASN A 5 -4.45 20.97 9.86
N LYS A 6 -4.01 21.19 11.11
CA LYS A 6 -3.16 20.24 11.84
C LYS A 6 -3.87 18.93 12.14
N ILE A 7 -5.11 19.01 12.59
CA ILE A 7 -5.91 17.83 12.90
C ILE A 7 -6.20 17.03 11.61
N ASP A 8 -6.56 17.69 10.51
CA ASP A 8 -6.79 17.01 9.22
C ASP A 8 -5.52 16.30 8.72
N TYR A 9 -4.37 16.96 8.81
CA TYR A 9 -3.10 16.39 8.40
C TYR A 9 -2.73 15.13 9.21
N ILE A 10 -2.86 15.19 10.54
CA ILE A 10 -2.61 14.03 11.42
C ILE A 10 -3.58 12.89 11.11
N LYS A 11 -4.87 13.20 10.86
CA LYS A 11 -5.86 12.19 10.46
C LYS A 11 -5.42 11.47 9.19
N LYS A 12 -4.97 12.19 8.16
CA LYS A 12 -4.49 11.59 6.91
C LYS A 12 -3.29 10.67 7.13
N ILE A 13 -2.34 11.05 7.99
CA ILE A 13 -1.21 10.20 8.37
C ILE A 13 -1.68 8.90 9.02
N ILE A 14 -2.57 9.00 10.01
CA ILE A 14 -3.13 7.84 10.70
C ILE A 14 -3.86 6.93 9.71
N ILE A 15 -4.65 7.49 8.80
CA ILE A 15 -5.36 6.72 7.76
C ILE A 15 -4.38 5.97 6.85
N LYS A 16 -3.28 6.60 6.38
CA LYS A 16 -2.24 5.93 5.59
C LYS A 16 -1.71 4.68 6.29
N ILE A 17 -1.48 4.76 7.61
CA ILE A 17 -0.97 3.65 8.42
C ILE A 17 -2.06 2.59 8.64
N LEU A 18 -3.29 3.00 8.97
CA LEU A 18 -4.41 2.07 9.19
C LEU A 18 -4.75 1.25 7.94
N LEU A 19 -4.55 1.80 6.74
CA LEU A 19 -4.72 1.07 5.48
C LEU A 19 -3.83 -0.18 5.41
N LEU A 20 -2.64 -0.18 6.05
CA LEU A 20 -1.77 -1.36 6.13
C LEU A 20 -2.42 -2.50 6.94
N ILE A 21 -3.13 -2.14 8.01
CA ILE A 21 -3.85 -3.12 8.84
C ILE A 21 -5.03 -3.67 8.04
N VAL A 22 -5.79 -2.79 7.37
CA VAL A 22 -6.95 -3.19 6.56
C VAL A 22 -6.54 -4.09 5.39
N VAL A 23 -5.44 -3.79 4.70
CA VAL A 23 -4.98 -4.64 3.60
C VAL A 23 -4.43 -5.97 4.11
N GLY A 24 -3.76 -5.99 5.27
CA GLY A 24 -3.29 -7.21 5.91
C GLY A 24 -4.46 -8.12 6.33
N THR A 25 -5.52 -7.57 6.92
CA THR A 25 -6.72 -8.35 7.26
C THR A 25 -7.42 -8.87 6.02
N LEU A 26 -7.56 -8.04 4.97
CA LEU A 26 -8.13 -8.47 3.69
C LEU A 26 -7.39 -9.68 3.10
N LEU A 27 -6.04 -9.65 3.11
CA LEU A 27 -5.22 -10.75 2.63
C LEU A 27 -5.44 -12.04 3.44
N VAL A 28 -5.55 -11.96 4.76
CA VAL A 28 -5.73 -13.14 5.63
C VAL A 28 -7.13 -13.75 5.46
N PHE A 29 -8.18 -12.92 5.52
CA PHE A 29 -9.57 -13.39 5.49
C PHE A 29 -10.03 -13.80 4.08
N CYS A 30 -9.56 -13.11 3.03
CA CYS A 30 -9.98 -13.36 1.66
C CYS A 30 -8.99 -14.20 0.84
N LYS A 31 -8.01 -14.86 1.47
CA LYS A 31 -6.95 -15.66 0.80
C LYS A 31 -7.43 -16.72 -0.21
N LYS A 32 -8.71 -17.10 -0.16
CA LYS A 32 -9.31 -18.08 -1.09
C LYS A 32 -9.70 -17.46 -2.44
N SER A 33 -9.86 -16.14 -2.54
CA SER A 33 -10.35 -15.46 -3.73
C SER A 33 -9.47 -14.27 -4.09
N ASN A 34 -8.61 -14.44 -5.10
CA ASN A 34 -7.78 -13.37 -5.64
C ASN A 34 -8.62 -12.20 -6.15
N TRP A 35 -9.81 -12.46 -6.68
CA TRP A 35 -10.71 -11.42 -7.20
C TRP A 35 -11.26 -10.51 -6.11
N LEU A 36 -11.61 -11.05 -4.94
CA LEU A 36 -12.07 -10.23 -3.80
C LEU A 36 -10.94 -9.35 -3.25
N ILE A 37 -9.73 -9.89 -3.20
CA ILE A 37 -8.54 -9.12 -2.77
C ILE A 37 -8.29 -7.99 -3.78
N PHE A 38 -8.28 -8.32 -5.08
CA PHE A 38 -8.05 -7.35 -6.15
C PHE A 38 -9.09 -6.22 -6.14
N SER A 39 -10.39 -6.54 -6.06
CA SER A 39 -11.44 -5.52 -6.03
C SER A 39 -11.38 -4.66 -4.78
N GLY A 40 -11.15 -5.28 -3.61
CA GLY A 40 -10.98 -4.55 -2.35
C GLY A 40 -9.81 -3.57 -2.39
N MET A 41 -8.64 -4.02 -2.85
CA MET A 41 -7.46 -3.15 -2.99
C MET A 41 -7.65 -2.05 -4.04
N THR A 42 -8.38 -2.33 -5.13
CA THR A 42 -8.72 -1.32 -6.14
C THR A 42 -9.57 -0.20 -5.53
N ILE A 43 -10.58 -0.55 -4.74
CA ILE A 43 -11.42 0.43 -4.02
C ILE A 43 -10.56 1.26 -3.05
N MET A 44 -9.64 0.62 -2.33
CA MET A 44 -8.71 1.32 -1.44
C MET A 44 -7.82 2.29 -2.20
N LEU A 45 -7.33 1.94 -3.40
CA LEU A 45 -6.50 2.82 -4.21
C LEU A 45 -7.27 4.01 -4.79
N ILE A 46 -8.54 3.81 -5.18
CA ILE A 46 -9.44 4.91 -5.55
C ILE A 46 -9.57 5.87 -4.36
N TYR A 47 -9.82 5.33 -3.16
CA TYR A 47 -9.89 6.15 -1.94
C TYR A 47 -8.57 6.89 -1.66
N ILE A 48 -7.42 6.21 -1.77
CA ILE A 48 -6.10 6.81 -1.59
C ILE A 48 -5.88 7.96 -2.59
N HIS A 49 -6.22 7.77 -3.86
CA HIS A 49 -6.02 8.80 -4.88
C HIS A 49 -6.88 10.04 -4.61
N PHE A 50 -8.19 9.86 -4.37
CA PHE A 50 -9.12 10.98 -4.25
C PHE A 50 -9.15 11.63 -2.86
N TYR A 51 -8.97 10.87 -1.78
CA TYR A 51 -9.05 11.40 -0.41
C TYR A 51 -7.69 11.80 0.16
N LEU A 52 -6.64 11.01 -0.10
CA LEU A 52 -5.29 11.30 0.38
C LEU A 52 -4.47 12.11 -0.63
N ASN A 53 -5.04 12.42 -1.80
CA ASN A 53 -4.42 13.21 -2.88
C ASN A 53 -3.05 12.68 -3.31
N LEU A 54 -2.86 11.35 -3.28
CA LEU A 54 -1.63 10.74 -3.78
C LEU A 54 -1.67 10.63 -5.31
N SER A 55 -0.54 10.97 -5.93
CA SER A 55 -0.40 10.97 -7.38
C SER A 55 -0.60 9.56 -7.95
N ILE A 56 -1.40 9.46 -9.01
CA ILE A 56 -1.59 8.18 -9.73
C ILE A 56 -0.27 7.63 -10.27
N TYR A 57 0.64 8.51 -10.71
CA TYR A 57 1.96 8.11 -11.17
C TYR A 57 2.79 7.46 -10.07
N PHE A 58 2.71 8.00 -8.85
CA PHE A 58 3.37 7.39 -7.69
C PHE A 58 2.79 6.00 -7.40
N LEU A 59 1.45 5.88 -7.36
CA LEU A 59 0.79 4.60 -7.09
C LEU A 59 1.17 3.54 -8.13
N VAL A 60 1.13 3.89 -9.41
CA VAL A 60 1.49 2.99 -10.52
C VAL A 60 2.98 2.61 -10.44
N PHE A 61 3.87 3.59 -10.26
CA PHE A 61 5.32 3.34 -10.22
C PHE A 61 5.71 2.43 -9.07
N VAL A 62 5.22 2.70 -7.86
CA VAL A 62 5.52 1.86 -6.69
C VAL A 62 4.87 0.48 -6.82
N GLY A 63 3.62 0.42 -7.29
CA GLY A 63 2.90 -0.84 -7.42
C GLY A 63 3.57 -1.81 -8.39
N PHE A 64 3.79 -1.36 -9.62
CA PHE A 64 4.45 -2.18 -10.64
C PHE A 64 5.93 -2.35 -10.35
N GLY A 65 6.63 -1.33 -9.87
CA GLY A 65 8.05 -1.40 -9.53
C GLY A 65 8.34 -2.44 -8.44
N GLY A 66 7.58 -2.42 -7.34
CA GLY A 66 7.71 -3.39 -6.26
C GLY A 66 7.38 -4.81 -6.73
N SER A 67 6.29 -4.97 -7.47
CA SER A 67 5.88 -6.28 -8.00
C SER A 67 6.86 -6.85 -9.01
N PHE A 68 7.43 -6.00 -9.86
CA PHE A 68 8.44 -6.39 -10.85
C PHE A 68 9.73 -6.81 -10.15
N ALA A 69 10.20 -6.03 -9.17
CA ALA A 69 11.37 -6.41 -8.37
C ALA A 69 11.17 -7.77 -7.70
N GLU A 70 10.00 -7.99 -7.11
CA GLU A 70 9.65 -9.26 -6.50
C GLU A 70 9.61 -10.42 -7.51
N SER A 71 8.98 -10.21 -8.68
CA SER A 71 8.94 -11.18 -9.77
C SER A 71 10.34 -11.60 -10.24
N VAL A 72 11.25 -10.64 -10.37
CA VAL A 72 12.65 -10.88 -10.75
C VAL A 72 13.39 -11.67 -9.67
N VAL A 73 13.27 -11.28 -8.40
CA VAL A 73 13.93 -11.99 -7.29
C VAL A 73 13.45 -13.44 -7.22
N MET A 74 12.14 -13.67 -7.35
CA MET A 74 11.58 -15.02 -7.38
C MET A 74 12.14 -15.85 -8.53
N TYR A 75 12.27 -15.25 -9.72
CA TYR A 75 12.83 -15.94 -10.89
C TYR A 75 14.31 -16.30 -10.72
N LEU A 76 15.09 -15.44 -10.08
CA LEU A 76 16.53 -15.64 -9.91
C LEU A 76 16.90 -16.56 -8.74
N THR A 77 16.08 -16.59 -7.69
CA THR A 77 16.47 -17.21 -6.41
C THR A 77 15.65 -18.43 -6.02
N ASP A 78 14.46 -18.62 -6.64
CA ASP A 78 13.52 -19.69 -6.30
C ASP A 78 13.15 -19.78 -4.79
N LEU A 79 13.42 -18.72 -4.00
CA LEU A 79 13.27 -18.70 -2.54
C LEU A 79 11.81 -18.86 -2.09
N TRP A 80 10.86 -18.31 -2.86
CA TRP A 80 9.43 -18.47 -2.61
C TRP A 80 8.63 -18.48 -3.91
N LYS A 81 7.43 -19.05 -3.84
CA LYS A 81 6.46 -19.11 -4.95
C LYS A 81 5.06 -18.77 -4.47
N TYR A 82 4.34 -17.98 -5.27
CA TYR A 82 2.94 -17.70 -5.01
C TYR A 82 2.07 -18.92 -5.32
N LYS A 83 1.08 -19.19 -4.45
CA LYS A 83 0.18 -20.34 -4.62
C LYS A 83 -0.73 -20.22 -5.85
N SER A 84 -1.11 -19.01 -6.23
CA SER A 84 -2.00 -18.75 -7.36
C SER A 84 -1.53 -17.51 -8.13
N PRO A 85 -0.52 -17.65 -9.00
CA PRO A 85 -0.05 -16.58 -9.85
C PRO A 85 -1.03 -16.33 -11.01
N ASN A 86 -1.20 -15.08 -11.40
CA ASN A 86 -2.06 -14.67 -12.53
C ASN A 86 -1.34 -13.75 -13.53
N LEU A 87 -0.24 -13.11 -13.14
CA LEU A 87 0.59 -12.24 -13.97
C LEU A 87 2.03 -12.76 -13.93
N GLY A 88 2.37 -13.70 -14.82
CA GLY A 88 3.67 -14.38 -14.76
C GLY A 88 3.78 -15.27 -13.52
N ASN A 89 4.72 -14.95 -12.62
CA ASN A 89 4.93 -15.67 -11.36
C ASN A 89 4.31 -14.99 -10.12
N ILE A 90 3.59 -13.88 -10.30
CA ILE A 90 2.97 -13.11 -9.22
C ILE A 90 1.43 -13.04 -9.36
N PRO A 91 0.67 -12.81 -8.27
CA PRO A 91 -0.77 -12.64 -8.33
C PRO A 91 -1.15 -11.24 -8.85
N CYS A 92 -2.32 -11.12 -9.47
CA CYS A 92 -2.77 -9.87 -10.10
C CYS A 92 -3.00 -8.72 -9.10
N TRP A 93 -3.22 -9.03 -7.82
CA TRP A 93 -3.39 -8.05 -6.76
C TRP A 93 -2.06 -7.51 -6.20
N LEU A 94 -0.91 -8.13 -6.52
CA LEU A 94 0.38 -7.75 -5.95
C LEU A 94 0.80 -6.30 -6.26
N PRO A 95 0.59 -5.78 -7.49
CA PRO A 95 0.85 -4.36 -7.77
C PRO A 95 0.04 -3.42 -6.89
N LEU A 96 -1.22 -3.76 -6.64
CA LEU A 96 -2.09 -2.95 -5.80
C LEU A 96 -1.61 -2.96 -4.34
N LEU A 97 -1.17 -4.11 -3.85
CA LEU A 97 -0.59 -4.24 -2.52
C LEU A 97 0.63 -3.33 -2.36
N TRP A 98 1.59 -3.37 -3.30
CA TRP A 98 2.79 -2.54 -3.24
C TRP A 98 2.47 -1.04 -3.24
N SER A 99 1.48 -0.60 -4.01
CA SER A 99 1.00 0.81 -3.98
C SER A 99 0.46 1.22 -2.60
N ILE A 100 -0.32 0.34 -1.95
CA ILE A 100 -0.87 0.57 -0.61
C ILE A 100 0.26 0.58 0.44
N VAL A 101 1.20 -0.36 0.33
CA VAL A 101 2.38 -0.42 1.22
C VAL A 101 3.20 0.86 1.11
N GLY A 102 3.50 1.33 -0.11
CA GLY A 102 4.20 2.60 -0.32
C GLY A 102 3.48 3.79 0.29
N THR A 103 2.15 3.82 0.20
CA THR A 103 1.31 4.84 0.86
C THR A 103 1.46 4.80 2.39
N GLY A 104 1.45 3.62 2.98
CA GLY A 104 1.66 3.45 4.42
C GLY A 104 3.07 3.83 4.86
N VAL A 105 4.10 3.51 4.07
CA VAL A 105 5.50 3.92 4.34
C VAL A 105 5.63 5.44 4.37
N ILE A 106 4.97 6.16 3.44
CA ILE A 106 4.89 7.64 3.50
C ILE A 106 4.24 8.09 4.81
N GLY A 107 3.14 7.47 5.23
CA GLY A 107 2.49 7.80 6.50
C GLY A 107 3.41 7.62 7.72
N ILE A 108 4.17 6.52 7.76
CA ILE A 108 5.15 6.27 8.82
C ILE A 108 6.24 7.35 8.81
N TYR A 109 6.78 7.69 7.64
CA TYR A 109 7.81 8.72 7.48
C TYR A 109 7.32 10.11 7.95
N GLU A 110 6.10 10.49 7.57
CA GLU A 110 5.46 11.74 8.00
C GLU A 110 5.25 11.75 9.53
N LEU A 111 4.83 10.63 10.12
CA LEU A 111 4.65 10.50 11.56
C LEU A 111 5.97 10.68 12.32
N ILE A 112 7.05 10.01 11.89
CA ILE A 112 8.39 10.14 12.49
C ILE A 112 8.86 11.59 12.41
N SER A 113 8.64 12.25 11.26
CA SER A 113 9.02 13.65 11.05
C SER A 113 8.29 14.60 12.01
N ILE A 114 7.00 14.37 12.27
CA ILE A 114 6.23 15.11 13.29
C ILE A 114 6.81 14.88 14.67
N ILE A 115 7.05 13.61 15.06
CA ILE A 115 7.56 13.29 16.40
C ILE A 115 8.88 14.00 16.64
N LYS A 116 9.79 13.97 15.66
CA LYS A 116 11.08 14.64 15.74
C LYS A 116 10.96 16.15 15.87
N LEU A 117 9.95 16.78 15.25
CA LEU A 117 9.76 18.24 15.33
C LEU A 117 9.21 18.70 16.69
N TYR A 118 8.39 17.88 17.35
CA TYR A 118 7.65 18.28 18.54
C TYR A 118 8.21 17.73 19.86
N PHE A 119 9.02 16.66 19.82
CA PHE A 119 9.44 15.95 21.03
C PHE A 119 10.96 15.75 21.14
N ILE A 120 11.74 16.12 20.13
CA ILE A 120 13.22 16.05 20.12
C ILE A 120 13.76 17.45 19.85
#